data_AF-A0A3D3S478-F1
#
_entry.id   AF-A0A3D3S478-F1
#
_cell.length_a   1.000
_cell.length_b   1.000
_cell.length_c   1.000
_cell.angle_alpha   90.00
_cell.angle_beta   90.00
_cell.angle_gamma   90.00
#
_symmetry.space_group_name_H-M   'P 1'
#
loop_
_entity.id
_entity.type
_entity.pdbx_description
1 polymer ?
#
loop_
_entity_poly.entity_id
_entity_poly.type
_entity_poly.pdbx_seq_one_letter_code
_entity_poly.pdbx_strand_id
1 'polypeptide(L)' 'FGCGGERDGAKRPVMGELAARLADRVVITDDNPRGESPTAITDAILAGMSTTEGVELIHDRA' A
#
# COMPACT_ATOMS: atom_id res chain seq x y z
N PHE A 1 3.57 -0.04 5.86
CA PHE A 1 2.89 1.26 5.75
C PHE A 1 1.50 1.04 5.16
N GLY A 2 0.64 2.06 5.22
CA GLY A 2 -0.67 2.05 4.56
C GLY A 2 -0.97 3.40 3.91
N CYS A 3 -2.17 3.54 3.35
CA CYS A 3 -2.65 4.81 2.81
C CYS A 3 -4.11 5.05 3.22
N GLY A 4 -4.45 6.29 3.55
CA GLY A 4 -5.81 6.69 3.85
C GLY A 4 -6.78 6.45 2.68
N GLY A 5 -7.97 5.96 3.01
CA GLY A 5 -9.08 5.86 2.08
C GLY A 5 -9.72 7.21 1.76
N GLU A 6 -10.43 7.27 0.63
CA GLU A 6 -11.24 8.41 0.15
C GLU A 6 -10.48 9.73 -0.05
N ARG A 7 -9.15 9.71 0.05
CA ARG A 7 -8.30 10.91 -0.08
C ARG A 7 -6.94 10.57 -0.66
N ASP A 8 -6.35 11.51 -1.40
CA ASP A 8 -4.98 11.47 -1.94
C ASP A 8 -4.64 10.19 -2.73
N GLY A 9 -5.59 9.56 -3.41
CA GLY A 9 -5.36 8.27 -4.09
C GLY A 9 -4.20 8.27 -5.09
N ALA A 10 -3.92 9.41 -5.73
CA ALA A 10 -2.83 9.57 -6.69
C ALA A 10 -1.42 9.31 -6.11
N LYS A 11 -1.22 9.43 -4.79
CA LYS A 11 0.09 9.19 -4.17
C LYS A 11 0.38 7.71 -3.93
N ARG A 12 -0.65 6.86 -3.88
CA ARG A 12 -0.54 5.42 -3.55
C ARG A 12 0.47 4.69 -4.45
N PRO A 13 0.41 4.79 -5.79
CA PRO A 13 1.39 4.12 -6.64
C PRO A 13 2.80 4.72 -6.48
N VAL A 14 2.93 6.04 -6.29
CA VAL A 14 4.24 6.67 -6.04
C VAL A 14 4.86 6.15 -4.74
N MET A 15 4.07 6.03 -3.68
CA MET A 15 4.52 5.44 -2.42
C MET A 15 4.91 3.97 -2.57
N GLY A 16 4.19 3.21 -3.39
CA GLY A 16 4.53 1.83 -3.74
C GLY A 16 5.87 1.72 -4.45
N GLU A 17 6.09 2.52 -5.50
CA GLU A 17 7.36 2.57 -6.25
C GLU A 17 8.54 2.86 -5.33
N LEU A 18 8.42 3.91 -4.52
CA LEU A 18 9.47 4.30 -3.58
C LEU A 18 9.75 3.21 -2.55
N ALA A 19 8.71 2.57 -2.01
CA ALA A 19 8.87 1.50 -1.03
C ALA A 19 9.58 0.28 -1.64
N ALA A 20 9.18 -0.16 -2.83
CA ALA A 20 9.80 -1.29 -3.50
C ALA A 20 11.26 -1.02 -3.88
N ARG A 21 11.61 0.24 -4.17
CA ARG A 21 12.97 0.65 -4.55
C ARG A 21 13.91 0.88 -3.37
N LEU A 22 13.38 1.33 -2.23
CA LEU A 22 14.19 1.85 -1.13
C LEU A 22 14.24 0.93 0.09
N ALA A 23 13.33 -0.05 0.21
CA ALA A 23 13.28 -0.97 1.33
C ALA A 23 13.60 -2.40 0.90
N ASP A 24 14.33 -3.13 1.73
CA ASP A 24 14.60 -4.56 1.52
C ASP A 24 13.36 -5.43 1.73
N ARG A 25 12.43 -4.95 2.56
CA ARG A 25 11.16 -5.60 2.91
C ARG A 25 10.08 -4.55 3.05
N VAL A 26 8.90 -4.85 2.54
CA VAL A 26 7.76 -3.94 2.59
C VAL A 26 6.56 -4.67 3.19
N VAL A 27 6.07 -4.19 4.32
CA VAL A 27 4.79 -4.64 4.87
C VAL A 27 3.74 -3.60 4.53
N ILE A 28 2.77 -3.94 3.69
CA ILE A 28 1.60 -3.10 3.40
C ILE A 28 0.47 -3.53 4.35
N THR A 29 -0.20 -2.54 4.93
CA THR A 29 -1.24 -2.75 5.93
C THR A 29 -2.26 -1.63 5.87
N ASP A 30 -3.35 -1.77 6.61
CA ASP A 30 -4.43 -0.80 6.61
C ASP A 30 -4.03 0.44 7.43
N ASP A 31 -4.23 1.62 6.84
CA ASP A 31 -4.03 2.90 7.51
C ASP A 31 -5.22 3.80 7.19
N ASN A 32 -6.20 3.84 8.10
CA ASN A 32 -7.41 4.65 7.97
C ASN A 32 -8.17 4.43 6.64
N PRO A 33 -8.68 3.21 6.37
CA PRO A 33 -9.39 2.90 5.11
C PRO A 33 -10.72 3.65 4.93
N ARG A 34 -11.31 4.17 6.03
CA ARG A 34 -12.61 4.87 6.02
C ARG A 34 -13.70 4.01 5.36
N GLY A 35 -14.42 4.55 4.37
CA GLY A 35 -15.42 3.84 3.57
C GLY A 35 -14.85 3.11 2.35
N GLU A 36 -13.55 3.21 2.07
CA GLU A 36 -12.92 2.56 0.93
C GLU A 36 -12.45 1.14 1.27
N SER A 37 -12.54 0.22 0.33
CA SER A 37 -12.08 -1.16 0.51
C SER A 37 -10.56 -1.19 0.78
N PRO A 38 -10.11 -1.84 1.87
CA PRO A 38 -8.68 -2.04 2.15
C PRO A 38 -7.93 -2.65 0.96
N THR A 39 -8.54 -3.64 0.30
CA THR A 39 -7.97 -4.29 -0.89
C THR A 39 -7.80 -3.30 -2.04
N ALA A 40 -8.76 -2.41 -2.27
CA ALA A 40 -8.64 -1.40 -3.33
C ALA A 40 -7.50 -0.41 -3.06
N ILE A 41 -7.28 -0.06 -1.79
CA ILE A 41 -6.16 0.78 -1.38
C ILE A 41 -4.82 0.06 -1.61
N THR A 42 -4.71 -1.21 -1.20
CA THR A 42 -3.49 -1.98 -1.37
C THR A 42 -3.18 -2.25 -2.84
N ASP A 43 -4.18 -2.55 -3.66
CA ASP A 43 -4.02 -2.75 -5.10
C ASP A 43 -3.46 -1.49 -5.77
N ALA A 44 -3.95 -0.32 -5.37
CA ALA A 44 -3.44 0.96 -5.87
C ALA A 44 -1.98 1.25 -5.45
N ILE A 45 -1.55 0.75 -4.27
CA ILE A 45 -0.15 0.83 -3.84
C ILE A 45 0.71 -0.13 -4.69
N LEU A 46 0.28 -1.38 -4.83
CA LEU A 46 0.98 -2.42 -5.57
C LEU A 46 1.14 -2.08 -7.06
N ALA A 47 0.18 -1.35 -7.64
CA ALA A 47 0.23 -0.90 -9.03
C ALA A 47 1.45 -0.02 -9.36
N GLY A 48 2.07 0.61 -8.36
CA GLY A 48 3.32 1.37 -8.53
C GLY A 48 4.59 0.57 -8.28
N MET A 49 4.50 -0.66 -7.79
CA MET A 49 5.67 -1.47 -7.46
C MET A 49 6.20 -2.18 -8.72
N SER A 50 7.52 -2.12 -8.94
CA SER A 50 8.19 -2.84 -10.02
C SER A 50 8.32 -4.35 -9.75
N THR A 51 8.28 -4.74 -8.48
CA THR A 51 8.29 -6.13 -8.01
C THR A 51 7.53 -6.22 -6.68
N THR A 52 6.92 -7.37 -6.42
CA THR A 52 6.28 -7.68 -5.14
C THR A 52 7.09 -8.68 -4.30
N GLU A 53 8.31 -8.99 -4.73
CA GLU A 53 9.23 -9.82 -3.94
C GLU A 53 9.56 -9.14 -2.62
N GLY A 54 9.39 -9.86 -1.51
CA GLY A 54 9.59 -9.31 -0.17
C GLY A 54 8.50 -8.34 0.30
N VAL A 55 7.38 -8.26 -0.42
CA VAL A 55 6.17 -7.53 0.00
C VAL A 55 5.24 -8.46 0.75
N GLU A 56 4.80 -8.05 1.93
CA GLU A 56 3.82 -8.74 2.75
C GLU A 56 2.57 -7.85 2.92
N LEU A 57 1.39 -8.43 2.71
CA LEU A 57 0.11 -7.75 2.88
C LEU A 57 -0.56 -8.27 4.16
N ILE A 58 -0.77 -7.38 5.12
CA ILE A 58 -1.43 -7.68 6.39
C ILE A 58 -2.59 -6.70 6.56
N HIS A 59 -3.80 -7.17 6.25
CA HIS A 59 -5.02 -6.48 6.63
C HIS A 59 -5.35 -6.74 8.09
N ASP A 60 -6.04 -5.80 8.73
CA ASP A 60 -6.57 -5.93 10.09
C ASP A 60 -5.48 -6.24 11.14
N ARG A 61 -4.71 -5.21 11.52
CA ARG A 61 -3.72 -5.29 12.62
C ARG A 61 -4.44 -5.55 13.95
N ALA A 62 -4.68 -6.81 14.27
CA ALA A 62 -5.13 -7.26 15.59
C ALA A 62 -4.00 -7.14 16.64
#